data_AF-A0A267EJF9-F1
#
_entry.id   AF-A0A267EJF9-F1
#
_cell.length_a   1.000
_cell.length_b   1.000
_cell.length_c   1.000
_cell.angle_alpha   90.00
_cell.angle_beta   90.00
_cell.angle_gamma   90.00
#
_symmetry.space_group_name_H-M   'P 1'
#
loop_
_entity.id
_entity.type
_entity.pdbx_description
1 polymer ?
#
loop_
_entity_poly.entity_id
_entity_poly.type
_entity_poly.pdbx_seq_one_letter_code
_entity_poly.pdbx_strand_id
1 'polypeptide(L)'
;MASGGHWSSALLQKEEEYKRLNAELESKTANLVREAESVLRQNDSILSGGPSKKGNLLDNVTTDDIGIEDGNDFQQLNSSRSKSAVSSKPSKLPSSRQRTASSGRSQSATAKSAANKPKPDPSPADAAFMTDFQRDLADKVAELEDAVLPDDEPADDVLPMAAQDMGPEAQMRYLKAKVRVSEEEASRLQAEVHKLQEENRKLTQRAKEAEEERTKATRSAHTLQTQLEKHRKAAEEASSRADGLEKQLASAKRDLDQLKRQEKQVAAGSQAAEVRLNRALEEAEKYKSELAKARAAKKDAGEGEKKRADALLQENKKLERQKNELISGFRKQMKLIDILKRQRMHLEAAKMLQFTEEEFVKALDWEKG
;
A
#
# COMPACT_ATOMS: atom_id res chain seq x y z
N MET A 1 53.07 6.20 6.33
CA MET A 1 51.64 6.46 6.62
C MET A 1 51.04 7.17 5.41
N ALA A 2 50.23 6.51 4.57
CA ALA A 2 49.71 7.14 3.34
C ALA A 2 48.38 6.56 2.79
N SER A 3 47.64 5.75 3.56
CA SER A 3 46.44 5.03 3.04
C SER A 3 45.09 5.70 3.39
N GLY A 4 45.03 6.53 4.44
CA GLY A 4 43.76 7.06 4.96
C GLY A 4 43.01 8.04 4.03
N GLY A 5 43.71 8.78 3.17
CA GLY A 5 43.09 9.78 2.30
C GLY A 5 42.23 9.20 1.17
N HIS A 6 42.59 8.02 0.67
CA HIS A 6 41.92 7.42 -0.50
C HIS A 6 40.49 6.96 -0.15
N TRP A 7 40.30 6.40 1.04
CA TRP A 7 39.00 5.98 1.56
C TRP A 7 38.04 7.16 1.79
N SER A 8 38.55 8.30 2.26
CA SER A 8 37.72 9.50 2.45
C SER A 8 37.23 10.08 1.11
N SER A 9 38.07 10.05 0.07
CA SER A 9 37.70 10.51 -1.27
C SER A 9 36.64 9.60 -1.89
N ALA A 10 36.83 8.28 -1.80
CA ALA A 10 35.87 7.29 -2.29
C ALA A 10 34.51 7.35 -1.57
N LEU A 11 34.51 7.65 -0.26
CA LEU A 11 33.27 7.84 0.51
C LEU A 11 32.51 9.09 0.03
N LEU A 12 33.23 10.19 -0.22
CA LEU A 12 32.65 11.45 -0.68
C LEU A 12 32.03 11.33 -2.08
N GLN A 13 32.74 10.69 -3.01
CA GLN A 13 32.20 10.40 -4.35
C GLN A 13 30.91 9.58 -4.28
N LYS A 14 30.88 8.56 -3.40
CA LYS A 14 29.69 7.73 -3.21
C LYS A 14 28.53 8.52 -2.59
N GLU A 15 28.81 9.47 -1.69
CA GLU A 15 27.80 10.39 -1.15
C GLU A 15 27.22 11.32 -2.23
N GLU A 16 28.06 11.84 -3.13
CA GLU A 16 27.61 12.64 -4.28
C GLU A 16 26.78 11.83 -5.28
N GLU A 17 27.16 10.59 -5.57
CA GLU A 17 26.37 9.66 -6.38
C GLU A 17 25.00 9.37 -5.75
N TYR A 18 24.94 9.10 -4.43
CA TYR A 18 23.66 8.92 -3.74
C TYR A 18 22.80 10.18 -3.74
N LYS A 19 23.37 11.38 -3.57
CA LYS A 19 22.62 12.65 -3.68
C LYS A 19 22.06 12.84 -5.09
N ARG A 20 22.84 12.55 -6.13
CA ARG A 20 22.40 12.63 -7.53
C ARG A 20 21.28 11.62 -7.82
N LEU A 21 21.42 10.38 -7.39
CA LEU A 21 20.41 9.33 -7.58
C LEU A 21 19.10 9.67 -6.83
N ASN A 22 19.21 10.23 -5.62
CA ASN A 22 18.04 10.66 -4.84
C ASN A 22 17.31 11.84 -5.52
N ALA A 23 18.05 12.84 -6.04
CA ALA A 23 17.45 13.92 -6.81
C ALA A 23 16.76 13.43 -8.11
N GLU A 24 17.31 12.41 -8.77
CA GLU A 24 16.68 11.78 -9.93
C GLU A 24 15.40 11.00 -9.55
N LEU A 25 15.40 10.30 -8.41
CA LEU A 25 14.23 9.63 -7.86
C LEU A 25 13.13 10.62 -7.45
N GLU A 26 13.49 11.74 -6.83
CA GLU A 26 12.57 12.83 -6.50
C GLU A 26 11.97 13.45 -7.77
N SER A 27 12.78 13.69 -8.81
CA SER A 27 12.29 14.20 -10.11
C SER A 27 11.34 13.22 -10.79
N LYS A 28 11.65 11.91 -10.80
CA LYS A 28 10.76 10.87 -11.34
C LYS A 28 9.45 10.78 -10.55
N THR A 29 9.52 10.85 -9.22
CA THR A 29 8.34 10.85 -8.34
C THR A 29 7.46 12.07 -8.61
N ALA A 30 8.04 13.27 -8.72
CA ALA A 30 7.33 14.50 -9.03
C ALA A 30 6.67 14.47 -10.42
N ASN A 31 7.32 13.86 -11.41
CA ASN A 31 6.73 13.67 -12.74
C ASN A 31 5.56 12.67 -12.72
N LEU A 32 5.71 11.53 -12.03
CA LEU A 32 4.66 10.52 -11.90
C LEU A 32 3.44 11.07 -11.14
N VAL A 33 3.65 11.87 -10.09
CA VAL A 33 2.57 12.57 -9.38
C VAL A 33 1.87 13.58 -10.29
N ARG A 34 2.61 14.35 -11.10
CA ARG A 34 2.02 15.29 -12.07
C ARG A 34 1.22 14.59 -13.17
N GLU A 35 1.68 13.43 -13.63
CA GLU A 35 0.95 12.59 -14.58
C GLU A 35 -0.35 12.03 -13.97
N ALA A 36 -0.28 11.50 -12.74
CA ALA A 36 -1.45 11.04 -12.00
C ALA A 36 -2.46 12.18 -11.75
N GLU A 37 -2.01 13.37 -11.37
CA GLU A 37 -2.86 14.56 -11.27
C GLU A 37 -3.49 14.96 -12.61
N SER A 38 -2.77 14.83 -13.72
CA SER A 38 -3.31 15.11 -15.05
C SER A 38 -4.41 14.12 -15.44
N VAL A 39 -4.21 12.83 -15.17
CA VAL A 39 -5.22 11.77 -15.42
C VAL A 39 -6.45 11.97 -14.52
N LEU A 40 -6.26 12.33 -13.24
CA LEU A 40 -7.36 12.64 -12.34
C LEU A 40 -8.14 13.88 -12.80
N ARG A 41 -7.46 14.97 -13.20
CA ARG A 41 -8.11 16.16 -13.76
C ARG A 41 -8.86 15.88 -15.07
N GLN A 42 -8.32 15.00 -15.92
CA GLN A 42 -9.00 14.58 -17.14
C GLN A 42 -10.26 13.76 -16.84
N ASN A 43 -10.19 12.83 -15.89
CA ASN A 43 -11.35 12.06 -15.43
C ASN A 43 -12.40 12.96 -14.76
N ASP A 44 -12.00 13.88 -13.89
CA ASP A 44 -12.90 14.88 -13.28
C ASP A 44 -13.54 15.79 -14.35
N SER A 45 -12.81 16.19 -15.39
CA SER A 45 -13.35 16.95 -16.52
C SER A 45 -14.38 16.15 -17.34
N ILE A 46 -14.19 14.84 -17.49
CA ILE A 46 -15.15 13.94 -18.14
C ILE A 46 -16.39 13.72 -17.26
N LEU A 47 -16.21 13.55 -15.95
CA LEU A 47 -17.30 13.34 -14.99
C LEU A 47 -18.11 14.62 -14.72
N SER A 48 -17.46 15.79 -14.71
CA SER A 48 -18.12 17.10 -14.60
C SER A 48 -18.70 17.61 -15.94
N GLY A 49 -18.37 16.96 -17.06
CA GLY A 49 -18.81 17.28 -18.42
C GLY A 49 -20.12 16.60 -18.88
N GLY A 50 -20.93 16.05 -17.98
CA GLY A 50 -22.22 15.42 -18.29
C GLY A 50 -23.31 16.43 -18.77
N PRO A 51 -24.26 16.02 -19.63
CA PRO A 51 -24.91 16.93 -20.56
C PRO A 51 -26.00 17.81 -19.94
N SER A 52 -25.85 19.13 -20.08
CA SER A 52 -26.95 20.09 -20.05
C SER A 52 -27.10 20.78 -21.41
N LYS A 53 -28.36 20.97 -21.84
CA LYS A 53 -28.83 21.63 -23.09
C LYS A 53 -28.90 20.75 -24.37
N LYS A 54 -30.01 20.01 -24.47
CA LYS A 54 -30.81 19.66 -25.67
C LYS A 54 -31.83 18.59 -25.22
N GLY A 55 -33.14 18.76 -25.23
CA GLY A 55 -33.99 19.94 -25.48
C GLY A 55 -35.46 19.49 -25.32
N ASN A 56 -36.39 20.39 -24.99
CA ASN A 56 -37.81 20.03 -24.82
C ASN A 56 -38.39 19.45 -26.12
N LEU A 57 -38.83 18.19 -26.10
CA LEU A 57 -39.80 17.65 -27.07
C LEU A 57 -40.47 16.38 -26.50
N LEU A 58 -41.78 16.26 -26.73
CA LEU A 58 -42.68 15.23 -26.18
C LEU A 58 -43.00 15.35 -24.67
N ASP A 59 -43.73 16.41 -24.33
CA ASP A 59 -44.86 16.30 -23.40
C ASP A 59 -46.05 17.04 -24.04
N ASN A 60 -46.83 16.32 -24.86
CA ASN A 60 -48.15 16.74 -25.40
C ASN A 60 -48.78 15.65 -26.31
N VAL A 61 -49.32 14.57 -25.74
CA VAL A 61 -50.53 13.89 -26.26
C VAL A 61 -51.34 13.40 -25.06
N THR A 62 -52.40 14.12 -24.74
CA THR A 62 -53.48 13.65 -23.86
C THR A 62 -54.51 12.87 -24.69
N THR A 63 -55.52 12.32 -24.00
CA THR A 63 -56.76 11.73 -24.55
C THR A 63 -56.70 10.23 -24.78
N ASP A 64 -57.03 9.51 -23.71
CA ASP A 64 -58.18 8.60 -23.65
C ASP A 64 -58.70 8.04 -24.99
N ASP A 65 -58.48 6.75 -25.25
CA ASP A 65 -59.46 5.94 -25.99
C ASP A 65 -59.37 4.44 -25.62
N ILE A 66 -60.44 3.97 -24.94
CA ILE A 66 -61.07 2.63 -25.00
C ILE A 66 -60.20 1.35 -24.88
N GLY A 67 -60.55 0.48 -23.91
CA GLY A 67 -60.24 -0.96 -23.99
C GLY A 67 -60.23 -1.73 -22.67
N ILE A 68 -61.40 -2.07 -22.12
CA ILE A 68 -61.53 -3.11 -21.07
C ILE A 68 -61.62 -4.49 -21.74
N GLU A 69 -60.87 -5.49 -21.26
CA GLU A 69 -61.42 -6.85 -21.04
C GLU A 69 -60.51 -7.74 -20.16
N ASP A 70 -61.12 -8.75 -19.54
CA ASP A 70 -60.62 -9.56 -18.41
C ASP A 70 -59.59 -10.65 -18.77
N GLY A 71 -58.87 -11.13 -17.76
CA GLY A 71 -57.97 -12.29 -17.86
C GLY A 71 -57.44 -12.78 -16.50
N ASN A 72 -58.26 -13.53 -15.77
CA ASN A 72 -58.02 -13.94 -14.37
C ASN A 72 -57.53 -15.40 -14.25
N ASP A 73 -56.32 -15.64 -13.71
CA ASP A 73 -55.87 -16.91 -13.11
C ASP A 73 -54.55 -16.61 -12.35
N PHE A 74 -54.42 -16.60 -11.02
CA PHE A 74 -54.65 -17.58 -9.95
C PHE A 74 -53.40 -18.42 -9.59
N GLN A 75 -53.25 -18.62 -8.27
CA GLN A 75 -52.25 -19.38 -7.52
C GLN A 75 -50.82 -18.82 -7.46
N GLN A 76 -50.08 -18.82 -6.33
CA GLN A 76 -50.26 -18.88 -4.86
C GLN A 76 -48.85 -19.23 -4.31
N LEU A 77 -48.62 -19.11 -3.00
CA LEU A 77 -47.38 -19.47 -2.27
C LEU A 77 -46.21 -18.46 -2.38
N ASN A 78 -46.18 -17.48 -1.47
CA ASN A 78 -45.41 -17.72 -0.24
C ASN A 78 -45.77 -16.77 0.91
N SER A 79 -45.86 -17.35 2.12
CA SER A 79 -46.05 -16.66 3.40
C SER A 79 -44.84 -16.91 4.30
N SER A 80 -44.71 -16.12 5.38
CA SER A 80 -43.56 -16.00 6.31
C SER A 80 -42.34 -15.27 5.69
N ARG A 81 -42.03 -14.00 6.01
CA ARG A 81 -41.97 -13.28 7.31
C ARG A 81 -40.89 -13.93 8.19
N SER A 82 -39.75 -13.27 8.42
CA SER A 82 -39.74 -12.08 9.27
C SER A 82 -38.39 -11.31 9.29
N LYS A 83 -38.51 -9.97 9.41
CA LYS A 83 -37.70 -9.02 10.24
C LYS A 83 -36.16 -9.00 10.08
N SER A 84 -35.47 -7.85 10.13
CA SER A 84 -35.87 -6.46 10.47
C SER A 84 -34.89 -5.45 9.86
N ALA A 85 -35.37 -4.25 9.55
CA ALA A 85 -34.56 -3.13 9.11
C ALA A 85 -33.88 -2.38 10.26
N VAL A 86 -32.67 -1.83 10.01
CA VAL A 86 -32.19 -0.58 10.61
C VAL A 86 -31.45 0.20 9.52
N SER A 87 -31.69 1.51 9.46
CA SER A 87 -31.11 2.44 8.50
C SER A 87 -29.73 2.97 8.93
N SER A 88 -28.88 3.35 7.96
CA SER A 88 -27.62 4.03 8.22
C SER A 88 -27.46 5.28 7.32
N LYS A 89 -27.25 6.43 7.96
CA LYS A 89 -26.82 7.71 7.37
C LYS A 89 -26.22 8.60 8.50
N PRO A 90 -25.43 9.64 8.19
CA PRO A 90 -23.99 9.54 8.43
C PRO A 90 -23.47 10.53 9.49
N SER A 91 -22.29 10.25 10.05
CA SER A 91 -21.61 11.12 11.02
C SER A 91 -20.28 11.69 10.49
N LYS A 92 -19.96 12.90 10.94
CA LYS A 92 -18.78 13.68 10.56
C LYS A 92 -17.61 13.44 11.54
N LEU A 93 -16.40 13.82 11.09
CA LEU A 93 -15.19 14.01 11.93
C LEU A 93 -15.47 14.85 13.19
N PRO A 94 -14.70 14.64 14.27
CA PRO A 94 -13.82 15.74 14.68
C PRO A 94 -12.42 15.34 15.20
N SER A 95 -11.58 16.37 15.32
CA SER A 95 -10.20 16.37 15.80
C SER A 95 -10.04 15.95 17.27
N SER A 96 -8.87 15.38 17.62
CA SER A 96 -8.53 14.96 18.98
C SER A 96 -7.58 15.96 19.68
N ARG A 97 -8.05 16.59 20.76
CA ARG A 97 -7.18 17.30 21.73
C ARG A 97 -7.77 17.32 23.16
N GLN A 98 -7.13 16.53 24.04
CA GLN A 98 -7.02 16.68 25.51
C GLN A 98 -8.24 16.55 26.46
N ARG A 99 -8.17 15.52 27.35
CA ARG A 99 -8.45 15.46 28.83
C ARG A 99 -9.89 15.82 29.29
N THR A 100 -10.53 15.30 30.36
CA THR A 100 -10.19 14.84 31.75
C THR A 100 -11.33 13.95 32.34
N ALA A 101 -11.27 13.28 33.51
CA ALA A 101 -10.20 12.62 34.30
C ALA A 101 -10.77 11.97 35.61
N SER A 102 -10.50 10.69 35.88
CA SER A 102 -10.75 9.96 37.16
C SER A 102 -10.02 8.61 37.09
N SER A 103 -9.56 7.90 38.12
CA SER A 103 -9.37 8.10 39.56
C SER A 103 -8.62 6.83 40.01
N GLY A 104 -7.32 6.91 40.31
CA GLY A 104 -6.49 5.76 40.69
C GLY A 104 -5.23 6.24 41.41
N ARG A 105 -5.00 5.76 42.63
CA ARG A 105 -4.20 6.45 43.66
C ARG A 105 -2.98 5.65 44.10
N SER A 106 -1.80 6.27 44.01
CA SER A 106 -0.65 6.03 44.91
C SER A 106 0.37 7.16 44.75
N GLN A 107 1.26 7.30 45.73
CA GLN A 107 1.96 8.55 46.05
C GLN A 107 3.43 8.57 45.58
N SER A 108 3.89 9.71 45.06
CA SER A 108 5.24 10.26 45.37
C SER A 108 5.33 11.73 44.90
N ALA A 109 6.35 12.45 45.38
CA ALA A 109 6.36 13.91 45.43
C ALA A 109 7.20 14.59 44.33
N THR A 110 6.92 15.87 44.10
CA THR A 110 7.85 16.91 43.63
C THR A 110 7.39 18.25 44.22
N ALA A 111 8.19 19.29 44.43
CA ALA A 111 9.64 19.48 44.63
C ALA A 111 9.85 20.96 45.00
N LYS A 112 10.96 21.36 45.65
CA LYS A 112 11.57 22.72 45.53
C LYS A 112 12.88 22.91 46.34
N SER A 113 14.00 22.66 45.67
CA SER A 113 15.33 23.31 45.82
C SER A 113 16.27 22.55 44.88
N ALA A 114 17.00 23.14 43.93
CA ALA A 114 18.00 24.21 44.04
C ALA A 114 19.27 23.77 44.81
N ALA A 115 20.42 23.88 44.12
CA ALA A 115 21.80 23.63 44.57
C ALA A 115 22.36 22.19 44.49
N ASN A 116 23.64 22.16 44.09
CA ASN A 116 24.65 21.08 44.05
C ASN A 116 24.51 19.85 43.14
N LYS A 117 25.63 19.58 42.46
CA LYS A 117 25.93 18.32 41.75
C LYS A 117 26.19 17.21 42.78
N PRO A 118 25.68 15.98 42.58
CA PRO A 118 26.15 14.83 43.35
C PRO A 118 27.55 14.42 42.89
N LYS A 119 28.38 14.00 43.86
CA LYS A 119 29.57 13.15 43.62
C LYS A 119 29.08 11.73 43.30
N PRO A 120 29.88 10.86 42.66
CA PRO A 120 29.51 9.45 42.54
C PRO A 120 29.44 8.82 43.94
N ASP A 121 28.34 8.13 44.24
CA ASP A 121 28.24 7.32 45.46
C ASP A 121 29.22 6.15 45.40
N PRO A 122 30.01 5.89 46.45
CA PRO A 122 30.79 4.66 46.57
C PRO A 122 29.84 3.46 46.74
N SER A 123 30.27 2.28 46.28
CA SER A 123 29.49 1.05 46.49
C SER A 123 29.28 0.80 47.99
N PRO A 124 28.16 0.20 48.43
CA PRO A 124 28.01 -0.21 49.83
C PRO A 124 29.15 -1.15 50.31
N ALA A 125 29.82 -1.84 49.39
CA ALA A 125 31.04 -2.61 49.70
C ALA A 125 32.26 -1.71 50.01
N ASP A 126 32.42 -0.59 49.28
CA ASP A 126 33.54 0.34 49.47
C ASP A 126 33.38 1.14 50.79
N ALA A 127 32.14 1.49 51.13
CA ALA A 127 31.81 2.17 52.39
C ALA A 127 32.05 1.27 53.61
N ALA A 128 31.63 -0.01 53.54
CA ALA A 128 31.88 -0.99 54.60
C ALA A 128 33.39 -1.24 54.80
N PHE A 129 34.15 -1.37 53.70
CA PHE A 129 35.59 -1.57 53.76
C PHE A 129 36.33 -0.40 54.43
N MET A 130 35.91 0.86 54.19
CA MET A 130 36.48 2.01 54.91
C MET A 130 36.16 2.00 56.40
N THR A 131 34.93 1.67 56.81
CA THR A 131 34.56 1.63 58.23
C THR A 131 35.27 0.52 58.99
N ASP A 132 35.43 -0.65 58.38
CA ASP A 132 36.13 -1.77 59.00
C ASP A 132 37.64 -1.51 59.09
N PHE A 133 38.25 -0.90 58.06
CA PHE A 133 39.66 -0.50 58.09
C PHE A 133 39.94 0.62 59.13
N GLN A 134 39.05 1.60 59.27
CA GLN A 134 39.21 2.65 60.29
C GLN A 134 38.97 2.15 61.70
N ARG A 135 38.14 1.10 61.89
CA ARG A 135 37.98 0.41 63.17
C ARG A 135 39.21 -0.42 63.52
N ASP A 136 39.68 -1.25 62.59
CA ASP A 136 40.87 -2.08 62.76
C ASP A 136 42.15 -1.26 62.99
N LEU A 137 42.23 -0.04 62.42
CA LEU A 137 43.29 0.92 62.71
C LEU A 137 43.15 1.55 64.10
N ALA A 138 41.94 1.87 64.56
CA ALA A 138 41.70 2.41 65.90
C ALA A 138 42.01 1.39 67.00
N ASP A 139 41.57 0.13 66.81
CA ASP A 139 41.84 -0.97 67.73
C ASP A 139 43.37 -1.23 67.85
N LYS A 140 44.10 -1.18 66.73
CA LYS A 140 45.59 -1.31 66.72
C LYS A 140 46.35 -0.12 67.29
N VAL A 141 45.81 1.10 67.19
CA VAL A 141 46.40 2.28 67.85
C VAL A 141 46.22 2.17 69.37
N ALA A 142 45.04 1.75 69.84
CA ALA A 142 44.82 1.50 71.27
C ALA A 142 45.72 0.38 71.83
N GLU A 143 45.91 -0.71 71.07
CA GLU A 143 46.83 -1.80 71.44
C GLU A 143 48.31 -1.34 71.49
N LEU A 144 48.70 -0.37 70.66
CA LEU A 144 50.05 0.24 70.69
C LEU A 144 50.22 1.27 71.80
N GLU A 145 49.18 2.03 72.17
CA GLU A 145 49.21 2.98 73.28
C GLU A 145 49.28 2.28 74.65
N ASP A 146 48.60 1.13 74.82
CA ASP A 146 48.65 0.31 76.05
C ASP A 146 49.95 -0.51 76.18
N ALA A 147 50.70 -0.65 75.08
CA ALA A 147 52.01 -1.33 75.05
C ALA A 147 53.21 -0.41 75.32
N VAL A 148 52.99 0.90 75.58
CA VAL A 148 54.06 1.83 75.97
C VAL A 148 54.45 1.58 77.43
N LEU A 149 55.43 0.69 77.61
CA LEU A 149 56.12 0.51 78.89
C LEU A 149 56.76 1.83 79.35
N PRO A 150 56.76 2.15 80.66
CA PRO A 150 57.59 3.22 81.18
C PRO A 150 59.08 2.86 81.03
N ASP A 151 59.85 3.76 80.41
CA ASP A 151 61.33 3.72 80.35
C ASP A 151 61.94 3.98 81.75
N ASP A 152 61.82 2.99 82.64
CA ASP A 152 62.64 2.87 83.85
C ASP A 152 63.71 1.79 83.62
N GLU A 153 64.64 2.06 82.70
CA GLU A 153 65.90 1.33 82.58
C GLU A 153 66.76 1.65 83.82
N PRO A 154 67.03 0.69 84.73
CA PRO A 154 67.94 0.93 85.84
C PRO A 154 69.35 1.07 85.27
N ALA A 155 69.99 2.22 85.47
CA ALA A 155 71.32 2.51 84.93
C ALA A 155 72.31 1.38 85.24
N ASP A 156 72.79 0.70 84.18
CA ASP A 156 73.68 -0.46 84.23
C ASP A 156 75.15 -0.07 84.50
N ASP A 157 75.31 0.77 85.53
CA ASP A 157 76.53 1.45 85.96
C ASP A 157 77.26 0.66 87.09
N VAL A 158 76.91 -0.63 87.23
CA VAL A 158 77.54 -1.55 88.18
C VAL A 158 78.61 -2.36 87.45
N LEU A 159 79.88 -2.09 87.77
CA LEU A 159 80.98 -2.95 87.38
C LEU A 159 80.73 -4.39 87.90
N PRO A 160 80.86 -5.44 87.07
CA PRO A 160 80.76 -6.82 87.55
C PRO A 160 81.75 -7.02 88.71
N MET A 161 81.34 -7.71 89.79
CA MET A 161 82.15 -7.83 91.03
C MET A 161 83.61 -8.24 90.77
N ALA A 162 83.85 -9.11 89.78
CA ALA A 162 85.20 -9.53 89.36
C ALA A 162 86.14 -8.39 88.92
N ALA A 163 85.61 -7.20 88.58
CA ALA A 163 86.38 -6.01 88.24
C ALA A 163 86.68 -5.11 89.46
N GLN A 164 85.91 -5.20 90.55
CA GLN A 164 86.14 -4.40 91.76
C GLN A 164 87.39 -4.86 92.54
N ASP A 165 87.69 -6.16 92.54
CA ASP A 165 88.88 -6.74 93.19
C ASP A 165 90.19 -6.59 92.37
N MET A 166 90.15 -5.96 91.20
CA MET A 166 91.32 -5.75 90.35
C MET A 166 92.10 -4.47 90.74
N GLY A 167 93.44 -4.51 90.63
CA GLY A 167 94.26 -3.32 90.80
C GLY A 167 93.93 -2.19 89.78
N PRO A 168 94.22 -0.92 90.10
CA PRO A 168 93.72 0.24 89.35
C PRO A 168 94.15 0.25 87.88
N GLU A 169 95.33 -0.28 87.55
CA GLU A 169 95.78 -0.40 86.16
C GLU A 169 94.99 -1.45 85.36
N ALA A 170 94.54 -2.53 86.01
CA ALA A 170 93.70 -3.55 85.39
C ALA A 170 92.25 -3.06 85.22
N GLN A 171 91.71 -2.32 86.19
CA GLN A 171 90.42 -1.62 86.04
C GLN A 171 90.44 -0.63 84.87
N MET A 172 91.51 0.18 84.73
CA MET A 172 91.69 1.10 83.61
C MET A 172 91.72 0.38 82.25
N ARG A 173 92.36 -0.80 82.16
CA ARG A 173 92.37 -1.62 80.93
C ARG A 173 90.98 -2.21 80.63
N TYR A 174 90.25 -2.68 81.64
CA TYR A 174 88.88 -3.19 81.49
C TYR A 174 87.92 -2.10 81.04
N LEU A 175 87.95 -0.91 81.66
CA LEU A 175 87.10 0.22 81.26
C LEU A 175 87.39 0.66 79.82
N LYS A 176 88.66 0.75 79.41
CA LYS A 176 89.01 1.01 78.00
C LYS A 176 88.50 -0.08 77.05
N ALA A 177 88.47 -1.34 77.47
CA ALA A 177 87.89 -2.41 76.67
C ALA A 177 86.35 -2.29 76.58
N LYS A 178 85.64 -2.01 77.68
CA LYS A 178 84.18 -1.77 77.67
C LYS A 178 83.80 -0.57 76.80
N VAL A 179 84.53 0.55 76.93
CA VAL A 179 84.34 1.73 76.07
C VAL A 179 84.57 1.37 74.60
N ARG A 180 85.66 0.69 74.27
CA ARG A 180 85.95 0.30 72.88
C ARG A 180 84.90 -0.65 72.29
N VAL A 181 84.43 -1.65 73.06
CA VAL A 181 83.36 -2.55 72.63
C VAL A 181 82.07 -1.76 72.41
N SER A 182 81.73 -0.84 73.30
CA SER A 182 80.56 0.04 73.16
C SER A 182 80.68 1.01 71.97
N GLU A 183 81.88 1.53 71.67
CA GLU A 183 82.15 2.34 70.47
C GLU A 183 82.03 1.52 69.18
N GLU A 184 82.53 0.28 69.17
CA GLU A 184 82.42 -0.65 68.04
C GLU A 184 80.94 -1.09 67.83
N GLU A 185 80.18 -1.31 68.91
CA GLU A 185 78.73 -1.59 68.89
C GLU A 185 77.91 -0.38 68.42
N ALA A 186 78.19 0.82 68.92
CA ALA A 186 77.55 2.06 68.47
C ALA A 186 77.82 2.32 66.99
N SER A 187 79.07 2.10 66.53
CA SER A 187 79.44 2.21 65.12
C SER A 187 78.72 1.19 64.24
N ARG A 188 78.57 -0.05 64.73
CA ARG A 188 77.80 -1.11 64.05
C ARG A 188 76.31 -0.73 63.94
N LEU A 189 75.69 -0.31 65.05
CA LEU A 189 74.29 0.11 65.08
C LEU A 189 74.06 1.33 64.18
N GLN A 190 75.00 2.29 64.14
CA GLN A 190 74.91 3.46 63.26
C GLN A 190 74.97 3.07 61.77
N ALA A 191 75.81 2.10 61.40
CA ALA A 191 75.85 1.55 60.05
C ALA A 191 74.56 0.77 59.69
N GLU A 192 74.01 0.03 60.65
CA GLU A 192 72.74 -0.71 60.49
C GLU A 192 71.55 0.24 60.34
N VAL A 193 71.47 1.30 61.14
CA VAL A 193 70.49 2.39 60.99
C VAL A 193 70.63 3.08 59.63
N HIS A 194 71.85 3.38 59.17
CA HIS A 194 72.04 3.98 57.84
C HIS A 194 71.57 3.04 56.71
N LYS A 195 71.86 1.75 56.81
CA LYS A 195 71.38 0.72 55.86
C LYS A 195 69.85 0.63 55.85
N LEU A 196 69.23 0.56 57.03
CA LEU A 196 67.77 0.54 57.17
C LEU A 196 67.12 1.84 56.65
N GLN A 197 67.75 2.99 56.84
CA GLN A 197 67.30 4.26 56.26
C GLN A 197 67.36 4.25 54.72
N GLU A 198 68.41 3.70 54.12
CA GLU A 198 68.47 3.51 52.66
C GLU A 198 67.41 2.54 52.14
N GLU A 199 67.21 1.41 52.82
CA GLU A 199 66.20 0.42 52.45
C GLU A 199 64.78 1.00 52.58
N ASN A 200 64.51 1.76 53.64
CA ASN A 200 63.23 2.46 53.83
C ASN A 200 63.00 3.55 52.75
N ARG A 201 64.04 4.31 52.37
CA ARG A 201 63.98 5.25 51.22
C ARG A 201 63.65 4.51 49.91
N LYS A 202 64.29 3.36 49.64
CA LYS A 202 64.03 2.52 48.45
C LYS A 202 62.61 1.96 48.44
N LEU A 203 62.12 1.44 49.57
CA LEU A 203 60.76 0.93 49.73
C LEU A 203 59.71 2.05 49.58
N THR A 204 59.93 3.22 50.18
CA THR A 204 59.07 4.40 50.04
C THR A 204 58.97 4.86 48.59
N GLN A 205 60.08 4.87 47.85
CA GLN A 205 60.08 5.21 46.42
C GLN A 205 59.30 4.19 45.60
N ARG A 206 59.52 2.89 45.83
CA ARG A 206 58.80 1.81 45.15
C ARG A 206 57.29 1.80 45.45
N ALA A 207 56.90 2.19 46.67
CA ALA A 207 55.50 2.35 47.05
C ALA A 207 54.82 3.49 46.27
N LYS A 208 55.51 4.63 46.09
CA LYS A 208 55.02 5.75 45.27
C LYS A 208 54.87 5.37 43.80
N GLU A 209 55.85 4.68 43.23
CA GLU A 209 55.81 4.19 41.85
C GLU A 209 54.62 3.24 41.63
N ALA A 210 54.41 2.29 42.55
CA ALA A 210 53.26 1.38 42.51
C ALA A 210 51.91 2.12 42.68
N GLU A 211 51.84 3.16 43.50
CA GLU A 211 50.63 3.98 43.62
C GLU A 211 50.34 4.80 42.36
N GLU A 212 51.38 5.38 41.75
CA GLU A 212 51.24 6.05 40.45
C GLU A 212 50.76 5.09 39.36
N GLU A 213 51.32 3.89 39.28
CA GLU A 213 50.87 2.85 38.35
C GLU A 213 49.42 2.42 38.63
N ARG A 214 49.03 2.24 39.90
CA ARG A 214 47.64 1.97 40.30
C ARG A 214 46.72 3.06 39.79
N THR A 215 47.03 4.35 40.02
CA THR A 215 46.16 5.45 39.56
C THR A 215 46.07 5.55 38.03
N LYS A 216 47.17 5.27 37.31
CA LYS A 216 47.18 5.19 35.83
C LYS A 216 46.29 4.02 35.35
N ALA A 217 46.40 2.85 35.96
CA ALA A 217 45.59 1.67 35.66
C ALA A 217 44.10 1.91 35.94
N THR A 218 43.72 2.49 37.09
CA THR A 218 42.33 2.83 37.42
C THR A 218 41.72 3.81 36.42
N ARG A 219 42.44 4.85 36.00
CA ARG A 219 41.98 5.80 34.96
C ARG A 219 41.79 5.12 33.59
N SER A 220 42.69 4.20 33.23
CA SER A 220 42.58 3.40 32.01
C SER A 220 41.35 2.48 32.05
N ALA A 221 41.17 1.73 33.15
CA ALA A 221 40.03 0.84 33.36
C ALA A 221 38.69 1.58 33.28
N HIS A 222 38.56 2.74 33.93
CA HIS A 222 37.37 3.58 33.84
C HIS A 222 37.12 4.09 32.40
N THR A 223 38.18 4.48 31.69
CA THR A 223 38.07 4.91 30.28
C THR A 223 37.55 3.77 29.40
N LEU A 224 38.13 2.57 29.52
CA LEU A 224 37.70 1.37 28.80
C LEU A 224 36.27 0.96 29.15
N GLN A 225 35.86 1.06 30.42
CA GLN A 225 34.48 0.82 30.84
C GLN A 225 33.50 1.74 30.11
N THR A 226 33.75 3.05 30.08
CA THR A 226 32.87 3.99 29.36
C THR A 226 32.85 3.75 27.84
N GLN A 227 33.92 3.21 27.26
CA GLN A 227 33.92 2.79 25.85
C GLN A 227 33.10 1.52 25.64
N LEU A 228 33.22 0.53 26.53
CA LEU A 228 32.44 -0.70 26.51
C LEU A 228 30.93 -0.41 26.59
N GLU A 229 30.50 0.47 27.50
CA GLU A 229 29.11 0.90 27.61
C GLU A 229 28.59 1.61 26.35
N LYS A 230 29.42 2.49 25.74
CA LYS A 230 29.07 3.16 24.46
C LYS A 230 28.92 2.15 23.32
N HIS A 231 29.87 1.23 23.15
CA HIS A 231 29.82 0.22 22.10
C HIS A 231 28.66 -0.77 22.32
N ARG A 232 28.39 -1.17 23.57
CA ARG A 232 27.23 -1.97 23.94
C ARG A 232 25.93 -1.28 23.53
N LYS A 233 25.73 -0.02 23.92
CA LYS A 233 24.53 0.74 23.54
C LYS A 233 24.38 0.86 22.02
N ALA A 234 25.48 1.14 21.30
CA ALA A 234 25.45 1.21 19.85
C ALA A 234 25.06 -0.14 19.19
N ALA A 235 25.51 -1.26 19.75
CA ALA A 235 25.12 -2.60 19.30
C ALA A 235 23.65 -2.92 19.60
N GLU A 236 23.15 -2.59 20.80
CA GLU A 236 21.73 -2.75 21.18
C GLU A 236 20.82 -1.90 20.25
N GLU A 237 21.19 -0.65 19.97
CA GLU A 237 20.47 0.19 18.99
C GLU A 237 20.53 -0.38 17.56
N ALA A 238 21.67 -0.93 17.13
CA ALA A 238 21.81 -1.54 15.80
C ALA A 238 20.94 -2.81 15.67
N SER A 239 20.91 -3.66 16.71
CA SER A 239 20.04 -4.83 16.77
C SER A 239 18.56 -4.43 16.73
N SER A 240 18.16 -3.42 17.50
CA SER A 240 16.78 -2.93 17.49
C SER A 240 16.35 -2.37 16.12
N ARG A 241 17.26 -1.69 15.40
CA ARG A 241 17.02 -1.25 14.01
C ARG A 241 16.90 -2.44 13.05
N ALA A 242 17.73 -3.48 13.21
CA ALA A 242 17.66 -4.69 12.40
C ALA A 242 16.32 -5.42 12.58
N ASP A 243 15.87 -5.65 13.82
CA ASP A 243 14.56 -6.25 14.13
C ASP A 243 13.39 -5.44 13.52
N GLY A 244 13.52 -4.11 13.53
CA GLY A 244 12.54 -3.20 12.92
C GLY A 244 12.47 -3.37 11.39
N LEU A 245 13.63 -3.44 10.74
CA LEU A 245 13.73 -3.67 9.29
C LEU A 245 13.25 -5.07 8.88
N GLU A 246 13.56 -6.12 9.66
CA GLU A 246 13.04 -7.47 9.41
C GLU A 246 11.50 -7.50 9.48
N LYS A 247 10.90 -6.84 10.47
CA LYS A 247 9.44 -6.74 10.59
C LYS A 247 8.81 -6.01 9.39
N GLN A 248 9.41 -4.91 8.94
CA GLN A 248 8.97 -4.18 7.75
C GLN A 248 9.08 -5.04 6.48
N LEU A 249 10.22 -5.72 6.30
CA LEU A 249 10.48 -6.62 5.16
C LEU A 249 9.52 -7.81 5.16
N ALA A 250 9.18 -8.35 6.33
CA ALA A 250 8.19 -9.41 6.49
C ALA A 250 6.75 -8.90 6.27
N SER A 251 6.43 -7.63 6.52
CA SER A 251 5.15 -7.03 6.12
C SER A 251 5.09 -6.88 4.60
N ALA A 252 6.07 -6.18 4.01
CA ALA A 252 6.12 -5.90 2.58
C ALA A 252 6.08 -7.18 1.72
N LYS A 253 6.68 -8.29 2.17
CA LYS A 253 6.53 -9.60 1.52
C LYS A 253 5.09 -10.12 1.51
N ARG A 254 4.36 -10.01 2.64
CA ARG A 254 2.95 -10.41 2.73
C ARG A 254 2.06 -9.53 1.85
N ASP A 255 2.30 -8.22 1.86
CA ASP A 255 1.56 -7.25 1.04
C ASP A 255 1.79 -7.52 -0.46
N LEU A 256 3.02 -7.84 -0.87
CA LEU A 256 3.37 -8.22 -2.24
C LEU A 256 2.73 -9.56 -2.67
N ASP A 257 2.68 -10.55 -1.79
CA ASP A 257 1.98 -11.81 -2.07
C ASP A 257 0.45 -11.64 -2.13
N GLN A 258 -0.11 -10.71 -1.35
CA GLN A 258 -1.52 -10.33 -1.41
C GLN A 258 -1.85 -9.61 -2.74
N LEU A 259 -1.04 -8.64 -3.14
CA LEU A 259 -1.18 -7.92 -4.40
C LEU A 259 -1.10 -8.88 -5.60
N LYS A 260 -0.15 -9.82 -5.62
CA LYS A 260 -0.06 -10.86 -6.66
C LYS A 260 -1.30 -11.77 -6.74
N ARG A 261 -1.99 -12.01 -5.62
CA ARG A 261 -3.26 -12.77 -5.62
C ARG A 261 -4.40 -11.93 -6.19
N GLN A 262 -4.47 -10.66 -5.82
CA GLN A 262 -5.45 -9.71 -6.35
C GLN A 262 -5.26 -9.49 -7.85
N GLU A 263 -4.02 -9.30 -8.32
CA GLU A 263 -3.66 -9.20 -9.73
C GLU A 263 -4.17 -10.41 -10.53
N LYS A 264 -3.91 -11.64 -10.07
CA LYS A 264 -4.43 -12.87 -10.71
C LYS A 264 -5.95 -12.93 -10.73
N GLN A 265 -6.61 -12.51 -9.65
CA GLN A 265 -8.08 -12.48 -9.58
C GLN A 265 -8.67 -11.45 -10.56
N VAL A 266 -8.07 -10.25 -10.65
CA VAL A 266 -8.49 -9.19 -11.58
C VAL A 266 -8.21 -9.61 -13.03
N ALA A 267 -7.05 -10.21 -13.32
CA ALA A 267 -6.72 -10.71 -14.65
C ALA A 267 -7.71 -11.79 -15.12
N ALA A 268 -8.03 -12.78 -14.26
CA ALA A 268 -9.03 -13.80 -14.56
C ALA A 268 -10.44 -13.20 -14.74
N GLY A 269 -10.81 -12.19 -13.93
CA GLY A 269 -12.05 -11.43 -14.08
C GLY A 269 -12.12 -10.66 -15.39
N SER A 270 -11.02 -10.02 -15.80
CA SER A 270 -10.87 -9.28 -17.05
C SER A 270 -10.99 -10.20 -18.26
N GLN A 271 -10.26 -11.33 -18.27
CA GLN A 271 -10.37 -12.34 -19.34
C GLN A 271 -11.80 -12.89 -19.45
N ALA A 272 -12.47 -13.14 -18.33
CA ALA A 272 -13.87 -13.58 -18.34
C ALA A 272 -14.85 -12.49 -18.81
N ALA A 273 -14.53 -11.20 -18.63
CA ALA A 273 -15.30 -10.09 -19.18
C ALA A 273 -15.07 -9.93 -20.69
N GLU A 274 -13.82 -10.05 -21.13
CA GLU A 274 -13.40 -9.99 -22.54
C GLU A 274 -14.05 -11.10 -23.39
N VAL A 275 -14.08 -12.35 -22.89
CA VAL A 275 -14.79 -13.45 -23.56
C VAL A 275 -16.30 -13.19 -23.70
N ARG A 276 -16.94 -12.60 -22.68
CA ARG A 276 -18.36 -12.21 -22.75
C ARG A 276 -18.59 -11.07 -23.73
N LEU A 277 -17.68 -10.09 -23.77
CA LEU A 277 -17.72 -8.97 -24.71
C LEU A 277 -17.58 -9.46 -26.16
N ASN A 278 -16.60 -10.31 -26.44
CA ASN A 278 -16.38 -10.87 -27.79
C ASN A 278 -17.60 -11.67 -28.26
N ARG A 279 -18.19 -12.50 -27.40
CA ARG A 279 -19.45 -13.20 -27.71
C ARG A 279 -20.60 -12.23 -27.99
N ALA A 280 -20.76 -11.16 -27.21
CA ALA A 280 -21.80 -10.16 -27.45
C ALA A 280 -21.57 -9.38 -28.76
N LEU A 281 -20.31 -9.17 -29.16
CA LEU A 281 -19.95 -8.57 -30.45
C LEU A 281 -20.28 -9.52 -31.61
N GLU A 282 -19.92 -10.81 -31.52
CA GLU A 282 -20.28 -11.85 -32.50
C GLU A 282 -21.80 -11.96 -32.68
N GLU A 283 -22.56 -12.00 -31.58
CA GLU A 283 -24.03 -12.01 -31.61
C GLU A 283 -24.60 -10.72 -32.25
N ALA A 284 -24.02 -9.55 -31.95
CA ALA A 284 -24.41 -8.28 -32.58
C ALA A 284 -24.07 -8.21 -34.08
N GLU A 285 -22.93 -8.77 -34.52
CA GLU A 285 -22.58 -8.86 -35.94
C GLU A 285 -23.48 -9.84 -36.70
N LYS A 286 -23.83 -10.97 -36.08
CA LYS A 286 -24.83 -11.90 -36.61
C LYS A 286 -26.17 -11.20 -36.84
N TYR A 287 -26.71 -10.49 -35.85
CA TYR A 287 -27.97 -9.76 -36.01
C TYR A 287 -27.90 -8.63 -37.05
N LYS A 288 -26.76 -7.92 -37.17
CA LYS A 288 -26.55 -6.95 -38.27
C LYS A 288 -26.60 -7.63 -39.65
N SER A 289 -25.97 -8.80 -39.79
CA SER A 289 -25.96 -9.59 -41.02
C SER A 289 -27.35 -10.12 -41.39
N GLU A 290 -28.09 -10.65 -40.41
CA GLU A 290 -29.47 -11.11 -40.57
C GLU A 290 -30.41 -9.94 -40.95
N LEU A 291 -30.29 -8.78 -40.30
CA LEU A 291 -31.05 -7.57 -40.63
C LEU A 291 -30.73 -7.07 -42.06
N ALA A 292 -29.47 -7.10 -42.48
CA ALA A 292 -29.07 -6.72 -43.83
C ALA A 292 -29.68 -7.67 -44.88
N LYS A 293 -29.62 -8.99 -44.65
CA LYS A 293 -30.26 -10.01 -45.50
C LYS A 293 -31.78 -9.84 -45.56
N ALA A 294 -32.44 -9.61 -44.43
CA ALA A 294 -33.88 -9.38 -44.37
C ALA A 294 -34.30 -8.10 -45.13
N ARG A 295 -33.51 -7.02 -45.03
CA ARG A 295 -33.73 -5.78 -45.79
C ARG A 295 -33.57 -5.98 -47.29
N ALA A 296 -32.54 -6.73 -47.72
CA ALA A 296 -32.34 -7.08 -49.12
C ALA A 296 -33.50 -7.93 -49.66
N ALA A 297 -33.85 -9.02 -48.97
CA ALA A 297 -34.96 -9.90 -49.36
C ALA A 297 -36.30 -9.14 -49.43
N LYS A 298 -36.59 -8.23 -48.49
CA LYS A 298 -37.80 -7.40 -48.54
C LYS A 298 -37.80 -6.44 -49.75
N LYS A 299 -36.63 -5.88 -50.10
CA LYS A 299 -36.50 -5.01 -51.27
C LYS A 299 -36.74 -5.81 -52.56
N ASP A 300 -36.09 -6.96 -52.70
CA ASP A 300 -36.18 -7.80 -53.91
C ASP A 300 -37.60 -8.36 -54.09
N ALA A 301 -38.26 -8.76 -53.00
CA ALA A 301 -39.67 -9.16 -53.00
C ALA A 301 -40.58 -8.01 -53.47
N GLY A 302 -40.43 -6.80 -52.92
CA GLY A 302 -41.20 -5.63 -53.35
C GLY A 302 -40.95 -5.21 -54.80
N GLU A 303 -39.72 -5.35 -55.31
CA GLU A 303 -39.42 -5.15 -56.73
C GLU A 303 -40.08 -6.23 -57.61
N GLY A 304 -40.12 -7.49 -57.15
CA GLY A 304 -40.80 -8.60 -57.83
C GLY A 304 -42.32 -8.42 -57.88
N GLU A 305 -42.93 -8.06 -56.77
CA GLU A 305 -44.36 -7.73 -56.67
C GLU A 305 -44.73 -6.56 -57.58
N LYS A 306 -43.93 -5.48 -57.58
CA LYS A 306 -44.13 -4.35 -58.49
C LYS A 306 -44.08 -4.76 -59.96
N LYS A 307 -43.04 -5.52 -60.37
CA LYS A 307 -42.92 -6.04 -61.75
C LYS A 307 -44.12 -6.90 -62.14
N ARG A 308 -44.63 -7.73 -61.21
CA ARG A 308 -45.82 -8.56 -61.43
C ARG A 308 -47.10 -7.74 -61.55
N ALA A 309 -47.28 -6.71 -60.71
CA ALA A 309 -48.41 -5.79 -60.79
C ALA A 309 -48.39 -4.99 -62.10
N ASP A 310 -47.24 -4.47 -62.50
CA ASP A 310 -47.05 -3.77 -63.78
C ASP A 310 -47.37 -4.68 -64.98
N ALA A 311 -46.93 -5.94 -64.95
CA ALA A 311 -47.26 -6.93 -66.00
C ALA A 311 -48.76 -7.24 -66.08
N LEU A 312 -49.42 -7.50 -64.93
CA LEU A 312 -50.86 -7.73 -64.87
C LEU A 312 -51.66 -6.51 -65.33
N LEU A 313 -51.22 -5.29 -65.02
CA LEU A 313 -51.84 -4.05 -65.53
C LEU A 313 -51.71 -3.91 -67.05
N GLN A 314 -50.59 -4.33 -67.64
CA GLN A 314 -50.43 -4.33 -69.10
C GLN A 314 -51.31 -5.39 -69.77
N GLU A 315 -51.40 -6.59 -69.20
CA GLU A 315 -52.27 -7.66 -69.68
C GLU A 315 -53.74 -7.27 -69.59
N ASN A 316 -54.17 -6.71 -68.45
CA ASN A 316 -55.55 -6.26 -68.26
C ASN A 316 -55.94 -5.20 -69.31
N LYS A 317 -55.10 -4.17 -69.52
CA LYS A 317 -55.28 -3.17 -70.60
C LYS A 317 -55.34 -3.78 -72.00
N LYS A 318 -54.63 -4.88 -72.26
CA LYS A 318 -54.68 -5.61 -73.54
C LYS A 318 -56.00 -6.37 -73.69
N LEU A 319 -56.44 -7.06 -72.64
CA LEU A 319 -57.72 -7.78 -72.61
C LEU A 319 -58.91 -6.83 -72.74
N GLU A 320 -58.86 -5.66 -72.12
CA GLU A 320 -59.88 -4.60 -72.29
C GLU A 320 -59.99 -4.13 -73.74
N ARG A 321 -58.87 -3.92 -74.43
CA ARG A 321 -58.86 -3.56 -75.87
C ARG A 321 -59.49 -4.66 -76.72
N GLN A 322 -59.06 -5.90 -76.54
CA GLN A 322 -59.61 -7.06 -77.26
C GLN A 322 -61.11 -7.26 -77.00
N LYS A 323 -61.56 -7.08 -75.75
CA LYS A 323 -62.98 -7.09 -75.38
C LYS A 323 -63.76 -5.97 -76.10
N ASN A 324 -63.23 -4.76 -76.14
CA ASN A 324 -63.88 -3.61 -76.81
C ASN A 324 -63.94 -3.80 -78.34
N GLU A 325 -62.88 -4.34 -78.94
CA GLU A 325 -62.84 -4.72 -80.36
C GLU A 325 -63.90 -5.79 -80.67
N LEU A 326 -63.98 -6.85 -79.86
CA LEU A 326 -64.96 -7.93 -80.01
C LEU A 326 -66.41 -7.42 -79.85
N ILE A 327 -66.68 -6.57 -78.85
CA ILE A 327 -67.99 -5.91 -78.67
C ILE A 327 -68.32 -5.03 -79.88
N SER A 328 -67.36 -4.30 -80.43
CA SER A 328 -67.54 -3.52 -81.66
C SER A 328 -67.85 -4.40 -82.87
N GLY A 329 -67.18 -5.57 -82.97
CA GLY A 329 -67.46 -6.61 -83.96
C GLY A 329 -68.90 -7.12 -83.87
N PHE A 330 -69.34 -7.57 -82.69
CA PHE A 330 -70.72 -8.01 -82.47
C PHE A 330 -71.75 -6.93 -82.77
N ARG A 331 -71.52 -5.67 -82.37
CA ARG A 331 -72.41 -4.53 -82.71
C ARG A 331 -72.52 -4.31 -84.23
N LYS A 332 -71.43 -4.49 -84.99
CA LYS A 332 -71.45 -4.42 -86.46
C LYS A 332 -72.20 -5.61 -87.06
N GLN A 333 -71.98 -6.83 -86.55
CA GLN A 333 -72.70 -8.04 -86.98
C GLN A 333 -74.21 -7.95 -86.75
N MET A 334 -74.66 -7.45 -85.59
CA MET A 334 -76.09 -7.23 -85.33
C MET A 334 -76.72 -6.28 -86.35
N LYS A 335 -76.08 -5.13 -86.62
CA LYS A 335 -76.54 -4.20 -87.66
C LYS A 335 -76.60 -4.84 -89.05
N LEU A 336 -75.62 -5.67 -89.40
CA LEU A 336 -75.61 -6.41 -90.66
C LEU A 336 -76.77 -7.42 -90.73
N ILE A 337 -77.06 -8.14 -89.65
CA ILE A 337 -78.21 -9.06 -89.56
C ILE A 337 -79.52 -8.30 -89.76
N ASP A 338 -79.69 -7.11 -89.15
CA ASP A 338 -80.89 -6.30 -89.31
C ASP A 338 -81.07 -5.79 -90.74
N ILE A 339 -79.99 -5.40 -91.41
CA ILE A 339 -79.99 -5.01 -92.83
C ILE A 339 -80.33 -6.22 -93.71
N LEU A 340 -79.69 -7.38 -93.50
CA LEU A 340 -79.93 -8.60 -94.27
C LEU A 340 -81.35 -9.12 -94.11
N LYS A 341 -81.92 -9.08 -92.89
CA LYS A 341 -83.34 -9.43 -92.64
C LYS A 341 -84.28 -8.52 -93.43
N ARG A 342 -84.01 -7.21 -93.44
CA ARG A 342 -84.79 -6.22 -94.21
C ARG A 342 -84.65 -6.44 -95.72
N GLN A 343 -83.45 -6.72 -96.22
CA GLN A 343 -83.21 -7.06 -97.62
C GLN A 343 -83.94 -8.35 -98.02
N ARG A 344 -83.93 -9.39 -97.16
CA ARG A 344 -84.67 -10.63 -97.38
C ARG A 344 -86.17 -10.37 -97.50
N MET A 345 -86.73 -9.56 -96.59
CA MET A 345 -88.13 -9.14 -96.64
C MET A 345 -88.49 -8.37 -97.93
N HIS A 346 -87.63 -7.46 -98.38
CA HIS A 346 -87.84 -6.73 -99.64
C HIS A 346 -87.75 -7.67 -100.86
N LEU A 347 -86.82 -8.63 -100.87
CA LEU A 347 -86.70 -9.64 -101.94
C LEU A 347 -87.87 -10.62 -101.95
N GLU A 348 -88.37 -11.04 -100.78
CA GLU A 348 -89.58 -11.87 -100.65
C GLU A 348 -90.81 -11.11 -101.19
N ALA A 349 -90.99 -9.84 -100.82
CA ALA A 349 -92.06 -8.99 -101.33
C ALA A 349 -91.96 -8.78 -102.86
N ALA A 350 -90.76 -8.51 -103.38
CA ALA A 350 -90.53 -8.35 -104.83
C ALA A 350 -90.82 -9.64 -105.62
N LYS A 351 -90.46 -10.82 -105.08
CA LYS A 351 -90.81 -12.11 -105.70
C LYS A 351 -92.31 -12.39 -105.68
N MET A 352 -93.00 -12.05 -104.59
CA MET A 352 -94.46 -12.18 -104.54
C MET A 352 -95.14 -11.24 -105.54
N LEU A 353 -94.64 -10.01 -105.70
CA LEU A 353 -95.11 -9.08 -106.73
C LEU A 353 -94.86 -9.63 -108.14
N GLN A 354 -93.65 -10.10 -108.44
CA GLN A 354 -93.32 -10.71 -109.73
C GLN A 354 -94.24 -11.91 -110.03
N PHE A 355 -94.52 -12.77 -109.04
CA PHE A 355 -95.46 -13.88 -109.21
C PHE A 355 -96.88 -13.39 -109.52
N THR A 356 -97.36 -12.34 -108.84
CA THR A 356 -98.66 -11.75 -109.18
C THR A 356 -98.70 -11.06 -110.54
N GLU A 357 -97.59 -10.46 -110.98
CA GLU A 357 -97.44 -9.89 -112.33
C GLU A 357 -97.45 -11.00 -113.40
N GLU A 358 -96.70 -12.09 -113.20
CA GLU A 358 -96.67 -13.24 -114.11
C GLU A 358 -98.04 -13.92 -114.24
N GLU A 359 -98.76 -14.13 -113.13
CA GLU A 359 -100.13 -14.68 -113.17
C GLU A 359 -101.12 -13.71 -113.81
N PHE A 360 -100.97 -12.39 -113.60
CA PHE A 360 -101.81 -11.38 -114.24
C PHE A 360 -101.58 -11.31 -115.76
N VAL A 361 -100.32 -11.41 -116.22
CA VAL A 361 -100.00 -11.47 -117.66
C VAL A 361 -100.56 -12.74 -118.30
N LYS A 362 -100.44 -13.91 -117.67
CA LYS A 362 -101.07 -15.15 -118.15
C LYS A 362 -102.59 -15.01 -118.30
N ALA A 363 -103.24 -14.35 -117.34
CA ALA A 363 -104.68 -14.10 -117.39
C ALA A 363 -105.09 -13.15 -118.54
N LEU A 364 -104.21 -12.25 -118.98
CA LEU A 364 -104.41 -11.40 -120.16
C LEU A 364 -104.14 -12.14 -121.47
N ASP A 365 -103.11 -12.99 -121.52
CA ASP A 365 -102.78 -13.78 -122.72
C ASP A 365 -103.85 -14.86 -123.02
N TRP A 366 -104.64 -15.29 -122.02
CA TRP A 366 -105.83 -16.13 -122.23
C TRP A 366 -106.95 -15.49 -123.06
N GLU A 367 -106.92 -14.17 -123.32
CA GLU A 367 -107.87 -13.51 -124.23
C GLU A 367 -107.45 -13.58 -125.72
N LYS A 368 -106.31 -14.25 -126.03
CA LYS A 368 -105.80 -14.45 -127.41
C LYS A 368 -105.33 -15.88 -127.67
N GLY A 369 -106.24 -16.85 -127.51
CA GLY A 369 -106.05 -18.25 -127.91
C GLY A 369 -107.37 -18.92 -128.29
#